data_AF-U2JT51-F1
#
_entry.id   AF-U2JT51-F1
#
_cell.length_a   1.000
_cell.length_b   1.000
_cell.length_c   1.000
_cell.angle_alpha   90.00
_cell.angle_beta   90.00
_cell.angle_gamma   90.00
#
_symmetry.space_group_name_H-M   'P 1'
#
loop_
_entity.id
_entity.type
_entity.pdbx_description
1 polymer ?
#
loop_
_entity_poly.entity_id
_entity_poly.type
_entity_poly.pdbx_seq_one_letter_code
_entity_poly.pdbx_strand_id
1 'polypeptide(L)'
;MSKKKKSKKKKGKYSKVVVGLILLISILFVTAILTIFYTTGLEPTTLIKYFFVFVIGELWLVAGIKKKKIRQEDDMRGVDETYENEDRMEA
;
A
#
# COMPACT_ATOMS: atom_id res chain seq x y z
N MET A 1 27.17 33.83 4.78
CA MET A 1 25.74 33.53 5.02
C MET A 1 25.25 32.60 3.90
N SER A 2 25.31 31.28 4.10
CA SER A 2 25.07 30.30 3.02
C SER A 2 23.65 29.73 3.10
N LYS A 3 22.78 30.12 2.15
CA LYS A 3 21.37 29.70 2.10
C LYS A 3 21.27 28.25 1.61
N LYS A 4 20.99 27.33 2.54
CA LYS A 4 20.78 25.89 2.30
C LYS A 4 19.52 25.67 1.44
N LYS A 5 19.70 25.26 0.17
CA LYS A 5 18.62 24.86 -0.75
C LYS A 5 17.88 23.64 -0.17
N LYS A 6 16.65 23.83 0.34
CA LYS A 6 15.76 22.73 0.73
C LYS A 6 15.27 22.02 -0.55
N SER A 7 15.76 20.81 -0.79
CA SER A 7 15.26 19.94 -1.86
C SER A 7 13.83 19.52 -1.52
N LYS A 8 12.87 19.91 -2.38
CA LYS A 8 11.48 19.48 -2.23
C LYS A 8 11.41 17.98 -2.52
N LYS A 9 11.23 17.16 -1.48
CA LYS A 9 10.89 15.73 -1.61
C LYS A 9 9.64 15.62 -2.49
N LYS A 10 9.79 15.06 -3.69
CA LYS A 10 8.66 14.77 -4.60
C LYS A 10 7.73 13.80 -3.89
N LYS A 11 6.50 14.23 -3.59
CA LYS A 11 5.46 13.40 -2.99
C LYS A 11 5.26 12.15 -3.86
N GLY A 12 5.24 11.00 -3.21
CA GLY A 12 5.37 9.67 -3.81
C GLY A 12 4.47 9.48 -5.02
N LYS A 13 5.10 9.40 -6.19
CA LYS A 13 4.54 8.65 -7.29
C LYS A 13 4.69 7.19 -6.86
N TYR A 14 3.65 6.60 -6.28
CA TYR A 14 3.41 5.16 -6.40
C TYR A 14 2.74 4.97 -7.77
N SER A 15 3.24 5.66 -8.80
CA SER A 15 4.14 5.16 -9.84
C SER A 15 3.54 3.91 -10.46
N LYS A 16 2.98 4.16 -11.64
CA LYS A 16 2.64 3.22 -12.71
C LYS A 16 3.59 2.01 -12.84
N VAL A 17 4.81 2.09 -12.31
CA VAL A 17 5.78 0.99 -12.17
C VAL A 17 5.20 -0.23 -11.43
N VAL A 18 4.53 -0.07 -10.28
CA VAL A 18 3.96 -1.23 -9.56
C VAL A 18 2.83 -1.86 -10.37
N VAL A 19 2.00 -1.02 -10.98
CA VAL A 19 0.91 -1.46 -11.87
C VAL A 19 1.48 -2.20 -13.10
N GLY A 20 2.56 -1.69 -13.70
CA GLY A 20 3.23 -2.33 -14.83
C GLY A 20 3.90 -3.66 -14.46
N LEU A 21 4.48 -3.76 -13.26
CA LEU A 21 5.11 -4.99 -12.77
C LEU A 21 4.08 -6.09 -12.53
N ILE A 22 2.95 -5.76 -11.88
CA ILE A 22 1.82 -6.69 -11.71
C ILE A 22 1.25 -7.12 -13.07
N LEU A 23 1.17 -6.22 -14.04
CA LEU A 23 0.68 -6.56 -15.38
C LEU A 23 1.63 -7.53 -16.12
N LEU A 24 2.94 -7.25 -16.07
CA LEU A 24 3.95 -8.12 -16.67
C LEU A 24 3.92 -9.53 -16.09
N ILE A 25 3.82 -9.62 -14.75
CA ILE A 25 3.79 -10.91 -14.04
C ILE A 25 2.48 -11.66 -14.31
N SER A 26 1.37 -10.96 -14.52
CA SER A 26 0.07 -11.55 -14.90
C SER A 26 0.13 -12.23 -16.27
N ILE A 27 0.75 -11.59 -17.27
CA ILE A 27 0.86 -12.15 -18.61
C ILE A 27 1.73 -13.41 -18.60
N LEU A 28 2.90 -13.34 -17.93
CA LEU A 28 3.79 -14.49 -17.71
C LEU A 28 3.06 -15.64 -17.01
N PHE A 29 2.29 -15.31 -15.98
CA PHE A 29 1.54 -16.28 -15.19
C PHE A 29 0.50 -17.04 -16.04
N VAL A 30 -0.27 -16.33 -16.86
CA VAL A 30 -1.24 -16.96 -17.78
C VAL A 30 -0.53 -17.87 -18.79
N THR A 31 0.59 -17.43 -19.36
CA THR A 31 1.36 -18.28 -20.29
C THR A 31 1.94 -19.52 -19.61
N ALA A 32 2.37 -19.41 -18.34
CA ALA A 32 2.86 -20.54 -17.56
C ALA A 32 1.74 -21.55 -17.25
N ILE A 33 0.56 -21.07 -16.84
CA ILE A 33 -0.61 -21.95 -16.63
C ILE A 33 -0.97 -22.67 -17.93
N LEU A 34 -1.03 -21.96 -19.05
CA LEU A 34 -1.37 -22.56 -20.33
C LEU A 34 -0.36 -23.65 -20.73
N THR A 35 0.93 -23.38 -20.51
CA THR A 35 2.00 -24.35 -20.77
C THR A 35 1.87 -25.59 -19.89
N ILE A 36 1.68 -25.40 -18.58
CA ILE A 36 1.53 -26.52 -17.63
C ILE A 36 0.28 -27.33 -17.95
N PHE A 37 -0.82 -26.66 -18.29
CA PHE A 37 -2.08 -27.30 -18.65
C PHE A 37 -1.92 -28.17 -19.91
N TYR A 38 -1.20 -27.66 -20.91
CA TYR A 38 -0.88 -28.41 -22.12
C TYR A 38 -0.03 -29.66 -21.84
N THR A 39 0.93 -29.58 -20.91
CA THR A 39 1.85 -30.70 -20.62
C THR A 39 1.35 -31.71 -19.60
N THR A 40 0.53 -31.30 -18.62
CA THR A 40 0.23 -32.13 -17.44
C THR A 40 -1.24 -32.49 -17.33
N GLY A 41 -2.15 -31.74 -17.96
CA GLY A 41 -3.61 -31.94 -17.83
C GLY A 41 -4.16 -31.75 -16.41
N LEU A 42 -3.31 -31.36 -15.44
CA LEU A 42 -3.66 -31.09 -14.06
C LEU A 42 -3.52 -29.60 -13.78
N GLU A 43 -4.46 -29.07 -13.01
CA GLU A 43 -4.51 -27.65 -12.69
C GLU A 43 -3.37 -27.26 -11.73
N PRO A 44 -2.54 -26.26 -12.08
CA PRO A 44 -1.43 -25.82 -11.25
C PRO A 44 -1.93 -24.93 -10.09
N THR A 45 -2.56 -25.54 -9.09
CA THR A 45 -3.10 -24.88 -7.89
C THR A 45 -2.05 -24.16 -7.05
N THR A 46 -0.81 -24.67 -7.03
CA THR A 46 0.32 -24.06 -6.31
C THR A 46 0.69 -22.69 -6.91
N LEU A 47 0.78 -22.60 -8.24
CA LEU A 47 1.12 -21.34 -8.93
C LEU A 47 0.03 -20.28 -8.67
N ILE A 48 -1.23 -20.69 -8.75
CA ILE A 48 -2.40 -19.83 -8.49
C ILE A 48 -2.34 -19.26 -7.07
N LYS A 49 -2.09 -20.09 -6.06
CA LYS A 49 -1.97 -19.62 -4.67
C LYS A 49 -0.87 -18.57 -4.51
N TYR A 50 0.32 -18.81 -5.04
CA TYR A 50 1.42 -17.84 -4.94
C TYR A 50 1.09 -16.51 -5.64
N PHE A 51 0.48 -16.55 -6.82
CA PHE A 51 0.08 -15.35 -7.55
C PHE A 51 -0.98 -14.53 -6.79
N PHE A 52 -2.00 -15.19 -6.25
CA PHE A 52 -3.05 -14.52 -5.46
C PHE A 52 -2.50 -13.90 -4.17
N VAL A 53 -1.65 -14.61 -3.44
CA VAL A 53 -1.01 -14.05 -2.22
C VAL A 53 -0.13 -12.86 -2.58
N PHE A 54 0.57 -12.91 -3.71
CA PHE A 54 1.41 -11.81 -4.19
C PHE A 54 0.60 -10.54 -4.52
N VAL A 55 -0.48 -10.66 -5.30
CA VAL A 55 -1.29 -9.48 -5.68
C VAL A 55 -2.14 -8.93 -4.54
N ILE A 56 -2.56 -9.78 -3.59
CA ILE A 56 -3.34 -9.37 -2.42
C ILE A 56 -2.44 -8.77 -1.31
N GLY A 57 -1.21 -9.29 -1.15
CA GLY A 57 -0.28 -8.86 -0.11
C GLY A 57 0.08 -7.37 -0.18
N GLU A 58 0.30 -6.85 -1.38
CA GLU A 58 0.64 -5.44 -1.61
C GLU A 58 -0.47 -4.48 -1.15
N LEU A 59 -1.74 -4.84 -1.33
CA LEU A 59 -2.88 -4.02 -0.90
C LEU A 59 -3.03 -4.02 0.63
N TRP A 60 -2.77 -5.16 1.27
CA TRP A 60 -2.83 -5.31 2.71
C TRP A 60 -1.79 -4.46 3.44
N LEU A 61 -0.58 -4.37 2.87
CA LEU A 61 0.49 -3.53 3.41
C LEU A 61 0.13 -2.04 3.39
N VAL A 62 -0.48 -1.58 2.28
CA VAL A 62 -0.91 -0.17 2.12
C VAL A 62 -2.13 0.16 3.00
N ALA A 63 -3.08 -0.77 3.13
CA ALA A 63 -4.23 -0.63 4.01
C ALA A 63 -3.82 -0.50 5.49
N GLY A 64 -2.79 -1.24 5.91
CA GLY A 64 -2.22 -1.15 7.26
C GLY A 64 -1.62 0.24 7.56
N ILE A 65 -0.92 0.84 6.58
CA ILE A 65 -0.36 2.19 6.71
C ILE A 65 -1.47 3.25 6.86
N LYS A 66 -2.60 3.09 6.16
CA LYS A 66 -3.73 4.02 6.24
C LYS A 66 -4.42 3.97 7.61
N LYS A 67 -4.60 2.77 8.19
CA LYS A 67 -5.15 2.61 9.54
C LYS A 67 -4.29 3.27 10.62
N LYS A 68 -2.97 3.16 10.53
CA LYS A 68 -2.06 3.73 11.53
C LYS A 68 -2.09 5.26 11.54
N LYS A 69 -2.35 5.87 10.38
CA LYS A 69 -2.37 7.33 10.21
C LYS A 69 -3.65 7.96 10.76
N ILE A 70 -4.80 7.34 10.49
CA ILE A 70 -6.10 7.78 11.00
C ILE A 70 -6.11 7.77 12.54
N ARG A 71 -5.59 6.69 13.16
CA ARG A 71 -5.53 6.59 14.63
C ARG A 71 -4.69 7.70 15.28
N GLN A 72 -3.63 8.14 14.62
CA GLN A 72 -2.76 9.21 15.11
C GLN A 72 -3.43 10.60 14.97
N GLU A 73 -4.33 10.78 14.00
CA GLU A 73 -5.10 12.01 13.82
C GLU A 73 -6.29 12.09 14.79
N ASP A 74 -6.86 10.95 15.21
CA ASP A 74 -7.92 10.89 16.22
C ASP A 74 -7.37 11.19 17.63
N ASP A 75 -6.24 10.59 18.01
CA ASP A 75 -5.59 10.88 19.30
C ASP A 75 -5.19 12.37 19.43
N MET A 76 -4.78 13.01 18.32
CA MET A 76 -4.37 14.41 18.35
C MET A 76 -5.56 15.38 18.41
N ARG A 77 -6.71 15.02 17.80
CA ARG A 77 -7.94 15.82 17.86
C ARG A 77 -8.63 15.76 19.22
N GLY A 78 -8.63 14.58 19.86
CA GLY A 78 -9.17 14.45 21.22
C GLY A 78 -8.38 15.28 22.24
N VAL A 79 -7.07 15.44 22.03
CA VAL A 79 -6.19 16.25 22.86
C VAL A 79 -6.42 17.76 22.64
N ASP A 80 -6.64 18.20 21.40
CA ASP A 80 -6.95 19.60 21.05
C ASP A 80 -8.32 20.03 21.62
N GLU A 81 -9.35 19.17 21.50
CA GLU A 81 -10.66 19.40 22.11
C GLU A 81 -10.58 19.47 23.64
N THR A 82 -9.74 18.68 24.31
CA THR A 82 -9.61 18.77 25.78
C THR A 82 -9.00 20.09 26.24
N TYR A 83 -7.98 20.61 25.55
CA TYR A 83 -7.37 21.90 25.92
C TYR A 83 -8.31 23.08 25.64
N GLU A 84 -9.01 23.05 24.50
CA GLU A 84 -9.94 24.12 24.16
C GLU A 84 -11.15 24.15 25.11
N ASN A 85 -11.59 23.01 25.66
CA ASN A 85 -12.65 22.96 26.67
C ASN A 85 -12.17 23.33 28.08
N GLU A 86 -10.94 23.01 28.48
CA GLU A 86 -10.37 23.42 29.77
C GLU A 86 -10.14 24.94 29.83
N ASP A 87 -9.56 25.54 28.78
CA ASP A 87 -9.33 27.00 28.70
C ASP A 87 -10.64 27.82 28.73
N ARG A 88 -11.75 27.24 28.26
CA ARG A 88 -13.09 27.84 28.30
C ARG A 88 -13.77 27.75 29.67
N MET A 89 -13.31 26.87 30.55
CA MET A 89 -13.81 26.78 31.93
C MET A 89 -13.01 27.64 32.92
N GLU A 90 -11.79 28.02 32.56
CA GLU A 90 -10.95 28.93 33.38
C GLU A 90 -11.12 30.42 33.04
N ALA A 91 -11.74 30.77 31.90
CA ALA A 91 -12.01 32.15 31.45
C ALA A 91 -13.40 32.66 31.89
#